data_AF-A7Y041-F1
#
_entry.id   AF-A7Y041-F1
#
_cell.length_a   1.000
_cell.length_b   1.000
_cell.length_c   1.000
_cell.angle_alpha   90.00
_cell.angle_beta   90.00
_cell.angle_gamma   90.00
#
_symmetry.space_group_name_H-M   'P 1'
#
loop_
_entity.id
_entity.type
_entity.pdbx_description
1 polymer ?
#
loop_
_entity_poly.entity_id
_entity_poly.type
_entity_poly.pdbx_seq_one_letter_code
_entity_poly.pdbx_strand_id
1 'polypeptide(L)' 'LLALQNAYQAIRSGECPAALVGGINVLLKPNTSVQFMKLGMLSPEGTCRSFDDSGNGYCRSEAV' A
#
# COMPACT_ATOMS: atom_id res chain seq x y z
N LEU A 1 -2.91 5.72 -5.63
CA LEU A 1 -2.99 6.91 -4.76
C LEU A 1 -4.27 7.70 -5.07
N LEU A 2 -5.44 7.12 -4.74
CA LEU A 2 -6.74 7.68 -5.15
C LEU A 2 -7.21 8.83 -4.24
N ALA A 3 -6.99 8.72 -2.92
CA ALA A 3 -7.39 9.76 -1.97
C ALA A 3 -6.77 11.13 -2.32
N LEU A 4 -5.48 11.16 -2.67
CA LEU A 4 -4.81 12.38 -3.14
C LEU A 4 -5.40 12.89 -4.46
N GLN A 5 -5.67 11.99 -5.42
CA GLN A 5 -6.26 12.37 -6.69
C GLN A 5 -7.62 13.04 -6.47
N ASN A 6 -8.47 12.48 -5.61
CA ASN A 6 -9.78 13.03 -5.31
C ASN A 6 -9.68 14.40 -4.63
N ALA A 7 -8.78 14.53 -3.64
CA ALA A 7 -8.53 15.81 -2.97
C ALA A 7 -8.03 16.88 -3.95
N TYR A 8 -7.10 16.52 -4.84
CA TYR A 8 -6.63 17.41 -5.89
C TYR A 8 -7.77 17.86 -6.80
N GLN A 9 -8.64 16.95 -7.25
CA GLN A 9 -9.77 17.31 -8.10
C GLN A 9 -10.77 18.22 -7.39
N ALA A 10 -11.12 17.94 -6.13
CA ALA A 10 -12.05 18.76 -5.34
C ALA A 10 -11.52 20.18 -5.10
N ILE A 11 -10.21 20.33 -4.89
CA ILE A 11 -9.58 21.65 -4.78
C ILE A 11 -9.59 22.36 -6.15
N ARG A 12 -9.25 21.64 -7.22
CA ARG A 12 -9.18 22.20 -8.57
C ARG A 12 -10.55 22.61 -9.12
N SER A 13 -11.61 21.87 -8.80
CA SER A 13 -12.98 22.20 -9.19
C SER A 13 -13.60 23.32 -8.36
N GLY A 14 -12.93 23.75 -7.28
CA GLY A 14 -13.45 24.76 -6.35
C GLY A 14 -14.49 24.22 -5.37
N GLU A 15 -14.68 22.90 -5.27
CA GLU A 15 -15.56 22.27 -4.29
C GLU A 15 -15.08 22.50 -2.85
N CYS A 16 -13.76 22.54 -2.64
CA CYS A 16 -13.18 22.95 -1.37
C CYS A 16 -11.89 23.76 -1.56
N PRO A 17 -11.54 24.67 -0.62
CA PRO A 17 -10.31 25.43 -0.69
C PRO A 17 -9.08 24.66 -0.16
N ALA A 18 -9.30 23.59 0.61
CA ALA A 18 -8.25 22.74 1.20
C ALA A 18 -8.81 21.35 1.54
N ALA A 19 -7.94 20.35 1.62
CA ALA A 19 -8.29 18.97 1.98
C ALA A 19 -7.18 18.29 2.78
N LEU A 20 -7.56 17.43 3.73
CA LEU A 20 -6.66 16.54 4.46
C LEU A 20 -6.64 15.17 3.79
N VAL A 21 -5.45 14.66 3.46
CA VAL A 21 -5.25 13.36 2.80
C VAL A 21 -4.34 12.50 3.67
N GLY A 22 -4.74 11.26 3.93
CA GLY A 22 -3.95 10.27 4.68
C GLY A 22 -4.11 8.87 4.10
N GLY A 23 -3.29 7.93 4.57
CA GLY A 23 -3.35 6.53 4.14
C GLY A 23 -2.76 5.61 5.19
N ILE A 24 -3.59 4.71 5.72
CA ILE A 24 -3.20 3.79 6.80
C ILE A 24 -3.17 2.34 6.33
N ASN A 25 -2.18 1.58 6.79
CA ASN A 25 -2.16 0.13 6.69
C ASN A 25 -1.54 -0.47 7.96
N VAL A 26 -2.24 -1.43 8.60
CA VAL A 26 -1.81 -2.09 9.84
C VAL A 26 -1.99 -3.60 9.73
N LEU A 27 -1.00 -4.37 10.17
CA LEU A 27 -0.91 -5.83 10.08
C LEU A 27 -1.46 -6.49 11.36
N LEU A 28 -2.76 -6.39 11.57
CA LEU A 28 -3.40 -6.81 12.83
C LEU A 28 -3.53 -8.32 13.03
N LYS A 29 -3.63 -9.10 11.95
CA LYS A 29 -3.92 -10.54 12.01
C LYS A 29 -2.97 -11.35 11.12
N PRO A 30 -2.40 -12.46 11.61
CA PRO A 30 -1.47 -13.28 10.84
C PRO A 30 -2.15 -13.98 9.65
N ASN A 31 -3.46 -14.27 9.73
CA ASN A 31 -4.20 -14.96 8.67
C ASN A 31 -4.11 -14.26 7.32
N THR A 32 -4.10 -12.92 7.30
CA THR A 32 -3.93 -12.16 6.04
C THR A 32 -2.55 -12.40 5.43
N SER A 33 -1.49 -12.47 6.24
CA SER A 33 -0.15 -12.81 5.74
C SER A 33 -0.08 -14.26 5.25
N VAL A 34 -0.72 -15.20 5.96
CA VAL A 34 -0.80 -16.61 5.54
C VAL A 34 -1.53 -16.74 4.20
N GLN A 35 -2.61 -15.97 3.99
CA GLN A 35 -3.32 -15.95 2.72
C GLN A 35 -2.43 -15.41 1.58
N PHE A 36 -1.72 -14.30 1.81
CA PHE A 36 -0.79 -13.76 0.80
C PHE A 36 0.37 -14.71 0.49
N MET A 37 0.87 -15.44 1.47
CA MET A 37 1.88 -16.48 1.27
C MET A 37 1.34 -17.64 0.41
N LYS A 38 0.12 -18.12 0.70
CA LYS A 38 -0.54 -19.18 -0.10
C LYS A 38 -0.80 -18.76 -1.55
N LEU A 39 -0.97 -17.46 -1.80
CA LEU A 39 -1.11 -16.90 -3.15
C LEU A 39 0.24 -16.68 -3.86
N GLY A 40 1.37 -17.00 -3.21
CA GLY A 40 2.70 -16.79 -3.77
C GLY A 40 3.09 -15.31 -3.90
N MET A 41 2.46 -14.42 -3.13
CA MET A 41 2.69 -12.97 -3.25
C MET A 41 3.83 -12.46 -2.35
N LEU A 42 4.15 -13.19 -1.28
CA LEU A 42 5.15 -12.76 -0.31
C LEU A 42 6.52 -13.34 -0.64
N SER A 43 7.56 -12.51 -0.56
CA SER A 43 8.95 -12.96 -0.61
C SER A 43 9.25 -13.82 0.63
N PRO A 44 9.82 -15.03 0.49
CA PRO A 44 10.26 -15.86 1.61
C PRO A 44 11.32 -15.17 2.48
N GLU A 45 12.13 -14.30 1.89
CA GLU A 45 13.17 -13.52 2.58
C GLU A 45 12.63 -12.23 3.23
N GLY A 46 11.32 -11.97 3.13
CA GLY A 46 10.69 -10.81 3.75
C GLY A 46 11.22 -9.47 3.22
N THR A 47 11.70 -9.42 1.97
CA THR A 47 12.32 -8.22 1.39
C THR A 47 11.71 -7.91 0.03
N CYS A 48 11.45 -6.63 -0.25
CA CYS A 48 11.07 -6.17 -1.58
C CYS A 48 12.33 -5.93 -2.43
N ARG A 49 12.72 -6.91 -3.26
CA ARG A 49 13.87 -6.77 -4.18
C ARG A 49 13.48 -6.02 -5.45
N SER A 50 13.21 -4.73 -5.32
CA SER A 50 12.74 -3.91 -6.45
C SER A 50 13.80 -3.85 -7.55
N PHE A 51 13.40 -4.24 -8.77
CA PHE A 51 14.24 -4.24 -9.98
C PHE A 51 15.42 -5.23 -9.99
N ASP A 52 15.47 -6.16 -9.03
CA ASP A 52 16.44 -7.26 -9.01
C ASP A 52 15.86 -8.49 -9.74
N ASP A 53 16.69 -9.20 -10.51
CA ASP A 53 16.30 -10.43 -11.22
C ASP A 53 15.86 -11.55 -10.25
N SER A 54 16.36 -11.54 -9.02
CA SER A 54 15.96 -12.45 -7.95
C SER A 54 14.66 -12.06 -7.24
N GLY A 55 13.91 -11.07 -7.76
CA GLY A 55 12.63 -10.64 -7.22
C GLY A 55 11.58 -11.75 -7.21
N ASN A 56 11.17 -12.18 -6.01
CA ASN A 56 10.31 -13.36 -5.81
C ASN A 56 9.05 -13.08 -4.95
N GLY A 57 8.66 -11.81 -4.83
CA GLY A 57 7.50 -11.37 -4.05
C GLY A 57 7.76 -10.03 -3.35
N TYR A 58 6.80 -9.58 -2.55
CA TYR A 58 6.95 -8.36 -1.75
C TYR A 58 6.90 -8.66 -0.24
N CYS A 59 7.24 -7.66 0.58
CA CYS A 59 7.11 -7.71 2.03
C CYS A 59 6.02 -6.72 2.49
N ARG A 60 5.13 -7.18 3.36
CA ARG A 60 4.07 -6.33 3.92
C ARG A 60 4.68 -5.37 4.94
N SER A 61 4.21 -4.13 4.96
CA SER A 61 4.63 -3.10 5.92
C SER A 61 3.43 -2.42 6.56
N GLU A 62 3.68 -1.72 7.67
CA GLU A 62 2.71 -0.84 8.33
C GLU A 62 3.09 0.63 8.06
N ALA A 63 2.09 1.50 7.96
CA ALA A 63 2.27 2.95 7.78
C ALA A 63 0.99 3.73 8.11
N VAL A 64 1.14 5.03 8.36
CA VAL A 64 0.08 6.04 8.53
C VAL A 64 0.33 7.26 7.67
#